data_AF-A0A251ZVX0-F1
#
_entry.id   AF-A0A251ZVX0-F1
#
_cell.length_a   1.000
_cell.length_b   1.000
_cell.length_c   1.000
_cell.angle_alpha   90.00
_cell.angle_beta   90.00
_cell.angle_gamma   90.00
#
_symmetry.space_group_name_H-M   'P 1'
#
loop_
_entity.id
_entity.type
_entity.pdbx_description
1 polymer ?
#
loop_
_entity_poly.entity_id
_entity_poly.type
_entity_poly.pdbx_seq_one_letter_code
_entity_poly.pdbx_strand_id
1 'polypeptide(L)'
;MDKKIVQRVAKLSSLAVKEDELATYATDIGGIINWMEQLNEVDITNVQPMVGTEIAQLRLREDVVTDGECKEDVLSNAPERIADFYAVPKVVE
;
A
#
# COMPACT_ATOMS: atom_id res chain seq x y z
N MET A 1 12.27 8.38 -16.15
CA MET A 1 11.91 6.97 -15.84
C MET A 1 11.28 6.34 -17.09
N ASP A 2 11.36 5.01 -17.29
CA ASP A 2 10.75 4.33 -18.44
C ASP A 2 9.24 4.11 -18.21
N LYS A 3 8.41 4.28 -19.26
CA LYS A 3 6.95 4.00 -19.22
C LYS A 3 6.61 2.58 -18.77
N LYS A 4 7.42 1.58 -19.15
CA LYS A 4 7.26 0.18 -18.71
C LYS A 4 7.41 0.03 -17.21
N ILE A 5 8.30 0.83 -16.59
CA ILE A 5 8.47 0.84 -15.13
C ILE A 5 7.23 1.47 -14.49
N VAL A 6 6.71 2.57 -15.02
CA VAL A 6 5.45 3.18 -14.55
C VAL A 6 4.29 2.17 -14.59
N GLN A 7 4.12 1.48 -15.73
CA GLN A 7 3.09 0.44 -15.87
C GLN A 7 3.25 -0.69 -14.86
N ARG A 8 4.49 -1.13 -14.63
CA ARG A 8 4.79 -2.18 -13.65
C ARG A 8 4.43 -1.74 -12.23
N VAL A 9 4.81 -0.52 -11.84
CA VAL A 9 4.50 0.04 -10.52
C VAL A 9 2.99 0.21 -10.36
N ALA A 10 2.30 0.75 -11.36
CA ALA A 10 0.84 0.89 -11.35
C ALA A 10 0.14 -0.47 -11.14
N LYS A 11 0.61 -1.52 -11.82
CA LYS A 11 0.09 -2.88 -11.63
C LYS A 11 0.32 -3.40 -10.20
N LEU A 12 1.50 -3.18 -9.62
CA LEU A 12 1.79 -3.58 -8.23
C LEU A 12 0.92 -2.84 -7.22
N SER A 13 0.56 -1.58 -7.52
CA SER A 13 -0.31 -0.75 -6.68
C SER A 13 -1.81 -0.92 -6.98
N SER A 14 -2.20 -1.86 -7.85
CA SER A 14 -3.60 -2.05 -8.29
C SER A 14 -4.25 -0.78 -8.87
N LEU A 15 -3.46 0.05 -9.56
CA LEU A 15 -3.93 1.28 -10.21
C LEU A 15 -4.01 1.07 -11.73
N ALA A 16 -5.17 1.40 -12.30
CA ALA A 16 -5.32 1.50 -13.75
C ALA A 16 -4.80 2.87 -14.21
N VAL A 17 -3.88 2.87 -15.17
CA VAL A 17 -3.29 4.09 -15.74
C VAL A 17 -3.48 4.06 -17.25
N LYS A 18 -3.99 5.16 -17.82
CA LYS A 18 -4.20 5.24 -19.27
C LYS A 18 -2.87 5.45 -20.00
N GLU A 19 -2.81 5.02 -21.25
CA GLU A 19 -1.57 5.04 -22.03
C GLU A 19 -1.05 6.46 -22.33
N ASP A 20 -1.95 7.41 -22.49
CA ASP A 20 -1.67 8.83 -22.69
C ASP A 20 -1.09 9.49 -21.44
N GLU A 21 -1.47 9.04 -20.24
CA GLU A 21 -0.98 9.55 -18.96
C GLU A 21 0.42 9.03 -18.59
N LEU A 22 0.86 7.91 -19.19
CA LEU A 22 2.13 7.27 -18.85
C LEU A 22 3.36 8.16 -19.08
N ALA A 23 3.31 9.02 -20.11
CA ALA A 23 4.42 9.93 -20.40
C ALA A 23 4.58 10.97 -19.29
N THR A 24 3.47 11.55 -18.84
CA THR A 24 3.44 12.54 -17.76
C THR A 24 3.94 11.92 -16.45
N TYR A 25 3.39 10.76 -16.07
CA TYR A 25 3.83 10.09 -14.83
C TYR A 25 5.28 9.62 -14.88
N ALA A 26 5.81 9.23 -16.03
CA ALA A 26 7.22 8.89 -16.18
C ALA A 26 8.15 10.09 -15.93
N THR A 27 7.71 11.29 -16.31
CA THR A 27 8.41 12.56 -16.03
C THR A 27 8.29 12.93 -14.56
N ASP A 28 7.08 12.95 -14.02
CA ASP A 28 6.82 13.40 -12.65
C ASP A 28 7.52 12.52 -11.61
N ILE A 29 7.38 11.20 -11.74
CA ILE A 29 8.03 10.24 -10.84
C ILE A 29 9.56 10.29 -11.03
N GLY A 30 10.03 10.50 -12.27
CA GLY A 30 11.44 10.73 -12.54
C GLY A 30 11.99 11.95 -11.80
N GLY A 31 11.24 13.05 -11.79
CA GLY A 31 11.59 14.25 -11.03
C GLY A 31 11.65 14.01 -9.52
N ILE A 32 10.68 13.27 -8.96
CA ILE A 32 10.65 12.92 -7.54
C ILE A 32 11.86 12.06 -7.15
N ILE A 33 12.19 11.04 -7.96
CA ILE A 33 13.36 10.17 -7.70
C ILE A 33 14.65 10.99 -7.75
N ASN A 34 14.83 11.83 -8.78
CA ASN A 34 16.01 12.70 -8.89
C ASN A 34 16.12 13.66 -7.69
N TRP A 35 15.00 14.15 -7.17
CA TRP A 35 15.02 14.98 -5.97
C TRP A 35 15.44 14.18 -4.72
N MET A 36 14.99 12.94 -4.58
CA MET A 36 15.40 12.04 -3.49
C MET A 36 16.88 11.68 -3.54
N GLU A 37 17.53 11.71 -4.71
CA GLU A 37 18.98 11.42 -4.83
C GLU A 37 19.86 12.38 -4.01
N GLN A 38 19.36 13.56 -3.64
CA GLN A 38 20.04 14.49 -2.73
C GLN A 38 20.35 13.85 -1.36
N LEU A 39 19.57 12.85 -0.94
CA LEU A 39 19.82 12.14 0.33
C LEU A 39 21.09 11.30 0.29
N ASN A 40 21.61 10.94 -0.88
CA ASN A 40 22.85 10.17 -1.02
C ASN A 40 24.10 10.98 -0.65
N GLU A 41 24.00 12.31 -0.54
CA GLU A 41 25.11 13.18 -0.11
C GLU A 41 25.39 13.07 1.40
N VAL A 42 24.48 12.46 2.16
CA VAL A 42 24.57 12.32 3.62
C VAL A 42 25.16 10.96 3.98
N ASP A 43 26.28 10.95 4.71
CA ASP A 43 26.86 9.70 5.24
C ASP A 43 26.01 9.14 6.39
N ILE A 44 25.50 7.93 6.20
CA ILE A 44 24.68 7.19 7.16
C ILE A 44 25.31 5.87 7.60
N THR A 45 26.61 5.65 7.36
CA THR A 45 27.32 4.36 7.58
C THR A 45 27.08 3.75 8.98
N ASN A 46 26.94 4.59 10.01
CA ASN A 46 26.72 4.16 11.40
C ASN A 46 25.37 4.63 11.97
N VAL A 47 24.44 5.07 11.12
CA VAL A 47 23.11 5.53 11.54
C VAL A 47 22.14 4.36 11.43
N GLN A 48 21.56 3.96 12.57
CA GLN A 48 20.55 2.90 12.58
C GLN A 48 19.22 3.40 11.98
N PRO A 49 18.52 2.59 11.17
CA PRO A 49 17.20 2.95 10.66
C PRO A 49 16.20 3.18 11.79
N MET A 50 15.37 4.21 11.66
CA MET A 50 14.29 4.48 12.61
C MET A 50 13.10 3.56 12.32
N VAL A 51 12.72 2.72 13.30
CA VAL A 51 11.61 1.75 13.19
C VAL A 51 10.33 2.18 13.92
N GLY A 52 10.38 3.28 14.67
CA GLY A 52 9.28 3.81 15.48
C GLY A 52 9.75 4.90 16.43
N THR A 53 8.83 5.59 17.10
CA THR A 53 9.12 6.68 18.05
C THR A 53 9.44 6.18 19.47
N GLU A 54 9.12 4.93 19.77
CA GLU A 54 9.36 4.29 21.07
C GLU A 54 10.36 3.15 20.92
N ILE A 55 11.14 2.90 21.99
CA ILE A 55 11.98 1.70 22.10
C ILE A 55 11.03 0.50 22.14
N ALA A 56 10.79 -0.09 20.97
CA ALA A 56 9.72 -1.05 20.75
C ALA A 56 9.91 -2.33 21.60
N GLN A 57 9.28 -2.37 22.77
CA GLN A 57 8.94 -3.64 23.40
C GLN A 57 7.72 -4.21 22.66
N LEU A 58 7.76 -5.51 22.36
CA LEU A 58 6.63 -6.19 21.74
C LEU A 58 5.42 -6.11 22.68
N ARG A 59 4.37 -5.43 22.26
CA ARG A 59 3.10 -5.41 23.00
C ARG A 59 2.40 -6.75 22.82
N LEU A 60 2.26 -7.49 23.92
CA LEU A 60 1.47 -8.71 23.96
C LEU A 60 -0.02 -8.38 24.13
N ARG A 61 -0.88 -9.24 23.58
CA ARG A 61 -2.34 -9.22 23.77
C ARG A 61 -2.72 -10.49 24.54
N GLU A 62 -3.66 -10.38 25.47
CA GLU A 62 -4.24 -11.54 26.16
C GLU A 62 -5.01 -12.43 25.18
N ASP A 63 -4.95 -13.75 25.38
CA ASP A 63 -5.66 -14.73 24.56
C ASP A 63 -7.11 -14.91 25.04
N VAL A 64 -7.92 -13.88 24.81
CA VAL A 64 -9.34 -13.85 25.19
C VAL A 64 -10.20 -13.36 24.02
N VAL A 65 -11.45 -13.84 23.98
CA VAL A 65 -12.46 -13.38 23.01
C VAL A 65 -12.96 -12.00 23.45
N THR A 66 -12.90 -11.02 22.55
CA THR A 66 -13.28 -9.62 22.84
C THR A 66 -14.44 -9.10 22.00
N ASP A 67 -14.90 -9.87 21.01
CA ASP A 67 -15.93 -9.45 20.04
C ASP A 67 -16.67 -10.68 19.47
N GLY A 68 -17.83 -10.48 18.85
CA GLY A 68 -18.66 -11.53 18.26
C GLY A 68 -20.05 -11.03 17.82
N GLU A 69 -20.76 -11.83 17.01
CA GLU A 69 -22.14 -11.58 16.57
C GLU A 69 -22.40 -10.23 15.87
N CYS A 70 -21.35 -9.55 15.36
CA CYS A 70 -21.41 -8.23 14.75
C CYS A 70 -21.52 -8.23 13.21
N LYS A 71 -22.08 -9.29 12.63
CA LYS A 71 -22.11 -9.51 11.17
C LYS A 71 -22.72 -8.34 10.40
N GLU A 72 -23.85 -7.80 10.87
CA GLU A 72 -24.54 -6.68 10.20
C GLU A 72 -23.69 -5.40 10.25
N ASP A 73 -22.97 -5.16 11.34
CA ASP A 73 -22.08 -4.00 11.48
C ASP A 73 -20.87 -4.13 10.54
N VAL A 74 -20.29 -5.32 10.45
CA VAL A 74 -19.16 -5.64 9.54
C VAL A 74 -19.55 -5.45 8.06
N LEU A 75 -20.76 -5.88 7.69
CA LEU A 75 -21.24 -5.81 6.30
C LEU A 75 -21.90 -4.47 5.95
N SER A 76 -22.06 -3.55 6.90
CA SER A 76 -22.79 -2.29 6.71
C SER A 76 -22.24 -1.42 5.56
N ASN A 77 -20.93 -1.48 5.31
CA ASN A 77 -20.24 -0.74 4.25
C ASN A 77 -19.87 -1.61 3.03
N ALA A 78 -20.34 -2.85 2.97
CA ALA A 78 -20.06 -3.72 1.84
C ALA A 78 -20.69 -3.14 0.56
N PRO A 79 -19.92 -2.89 -0.52
CA PRO A 79 -20.48 -2.41 -1.79
C PRO A 79 -21.53 -3.36 -2.36
N GLU A 80 -21.31 -4.67 -2.21
CA GLU A 80 -22.24 -5.72 -2.58
C GLU A 80 -22.09 -6.90 -1.60
N ARG A 81 -23.20 -7.54 -1.23
CA ARG A 81 -23.22 -8.71 -0.34
C ARG A 81 -24.16 -9.79 -0.87
N ILE A 82 -23.78 -11.05 -0.67
CA ILE A 82 -24.64 -12.22 -0.92
C ILE A 82 -24.81 -12.92 0.43
N ALA A 83 -26.01 -12.80 0.99
CA ALA A 83 -26.30 -13.21 2.36
C ALA A 83 -25.24 -12.66 3.33
N ASP A 84 -24.43 -13.54 3.88
CA ASP A 84 -23.49 -13.28 4.98
C ASP A 84 -22.06 -13.04 4.47
N PHE A 85 -21.88 -12.83 3.17
CA PHE A 85 -20.58 -12.74 2.51
C PHE A 85 -20.44 -11.45 1.69
N TYR A 86 -19.21 -10.93 1.60
CA TYR A 86 -18.85 -9.93 0.59
C TYR A 86 -18.92 -10.57 -0.79
N ALA A 87 -19.62 -9.90 -1.72
CA ALA A 87 -19.66 -10.34 -3.10
C ALA A 87 -18.45 -9.75 -3.85
N VAL A 88 -17.68 -10.62 -4.52
CA VAL A 88 -16.56 -10.22 -5.37
C VAL A 88 -16.61 -11.00 -6.69
N PRO A 89 -16.11 -10.43 -7.80
CA PRO A 89 -15.94 -11.18 -9.04
C PRO A 89 -15.13 -12.45 -8.80
N LYS A 90 -15.55 -13.55 -9.42
CA LYS A 90 -14.82 -14.82 -9.32
C LYS A 90 -13.40 -14.63 -9.85
N VAL A 91 -12.40 -14.96 -9.02
CA VAL A 91 -11.01 -15.01 -9.45
C VAL A 91 -10.85 -16.18 -10.42
N VAL A 92 -10.43 -15.90 -11.64
CA VAL A 92 -10.10 -16.89 -12.69
C VAL A 92 -8.64 -16.68 -13.07
N GLU A 93 -7.88 -17.77 -13.27
CA GLU A 93 -6.50 -17.73 -13.78
C GLU A 93 -6.44 -17.44 -15.28
#